data_AF-A0A545SL37-F1
#
_entry.id   AF-A0A545SL37-F1
#
_cell.length_a   1.000
_cell.length_b   1.000
_cell.length_c   1.000
_cell.angle_alpha   90.00
_cell.angle_beta   90.00
_cell.angle_gamma   90.00
#
_symmetry.space_group_name_H-M   'P 1'
#
loop_
_entity.id
_entity.type
_entity.pdbx_description
1 polymer ?
#
loop_
_entity_poly.entity_id
_entity_poly.type
_entity_poly.pdbx_seq_one_letter_code
_entity_poly.pdbx_strand_id
1 'polypeptide(L)'
;MSQELKSCFDRVVASHTAATAHYQIWFTLRGKGKALETYYGDMNDRRYVDFFHAANSGNYKLMFIEAASLFDSDERAASIRKLKQLLSREGFGCISNEFDEKLRQYFNLVSNIKIIRSKIIAHKDIDTNPEDLYKKYGIIPNDIRDLLDVCGGLLQKAERAIANNYSGSFVCTTNRFERATYSILEALHNGRNSGTKKPQ
;
A
#
# COMPACT_ATOMS: atom_id res chain seq x y z
N MET A 1 0.05 21.15 -18.88
CA MET A 1 0.00 19.70 -18.65
C MET A 1 -0.85 19.05 -19.74
N SER A 2 -0.29 18.12 -20.50
CA SER A 2 -1.10 17.30 -21.42
C SER A 2 -2.10 16.41 -20.68
N GLN A 3 -3.23 16.12 -21.34
CA GLN A 3 -4.26 15.22 -20.81
C GLN A 3 -3.71 13.80 -20.55
N GLU A 4 -2.71 13.36 -21.34
CA GLU A 4 -2.03 12.08 -21.17
C GLU A 4 -1.24 12.04 -19.85
N LEU A 5 -0.44 13.07 -19.56
CA LEU A 5 0.31 13.18 -18.29
C LEU A 5 -0.65 13.17 -17.10
N LYS A 6 -1.73 13.96 -17.16
CA LYS A 6 -2.72 14.02 -16.09
C LYS A 6 -3.33 12.64 -15.80
N SER A 7 -3.85 11.98 -16.84
CA SER A 7 -4.51 10.68 -16.71
C SER A 7 -3.54 9.60 -16.19
N CYS A 8 -2.29 9.62 -16.66
CA CYS A 8 -1.26 8.71 -16.17
C CYS A 8 -0.95 8.98 -14.68
N PHE A 9 -0.76 10.24 -14.31
CA PHE A 9 -0.48 10.66 -12.95
C PHE A 9 -1.61 10.23 -11.99
N ASP A 10 -2.86 10.55 -12.32
CA ASP A 10 -4.03 10.22 -11.49
C ASP A 10 -4.13 8.71 -11.23
N ARG A 11 -3.85 7.88 -12.26
CA ARG A 11 -3.86 6.41 -12.13
C ARG A 11 -2.71 5.90 -11.26
N VAL A 12 -1.51 6.45 -11.42
CA VAL A 12 -0.35 6.06 -10.58
C VAL A 12 -0.61 6.45 -9.13
N VAL A 13 -1.19 7.63 -8.87
CA VAL A 13 -1.59 8.07 -7.52
C VAL A 13 -2.67 7.17 -6.93
N ALA A 14 -3.64 6.72 -7.74
CA ALA A 14 -4.66 5.79 -7.29
C ALA A 14 -4.05 4.45 -6.84
N SER A 15 -3.17 3.85 -7.65
CA SER A 15 -2.49 2.60 -7.27
C SER A 15 -1.56 2.77 -6.07
N HIS A 16 -0.85 3.89 -5.98
CA HIS A 16 -0.01 4.21 -4.81
C HIS A 16 -0.84 4.31 -3.53
N THR A 17 -1.96 5.03 -3.61
CA THR A 17 -2.89 5.19 -2.48
C THR A 17 -3.49 3.86 -2.06
N ALA A 18 -3.89 3.02 -3.01
CA ALA A 18 -4.45 1.70 -2.73
C ALA A 18 -3.40 0.77 -2.09
N ALA A 19 -2.18 0.71 -2.65
CA ALA A 19 -1.08 -0.05 -2.06
C ALA A 19 -0.78 0.38 -0.62
N THR A 20 -0.73 1.69 -0.39
CA THR A 20 -0.51 2.30 0.94
C THR A 20 -1.65 1.96 1.91
N ALA A 21 -2.91 2.04 1.47
CA ALA A 21 -4.06 1.70 2.29
C ALA A 21 -4.03 0.25 2.74
N HIS A 22 -3.84 -0.66 1.79
CA HIS A 22 -3.81 -2.09 2.05
C HIS A 22 -2.63 -2.48 2.94
N TYR A 23 -1.45 -1.89 2.71
CA TYR A 23 -0.30 -2.05 3.59
C TYR A 23 -0.62 -1.58 5.02
N GLN A 24 -1.13 -0.35 5.19
CA GLN A 24 -1.41 0.21 6.51
C GLN A 24 -2.43 -0.64 7.28
N ILE A 25 -3.52 -1.07 6.62
CA ILE A 25 -4.54 -1.92 7.25
C ILE A 25 -3.93 -3.26 7.66
N TRP A 26 -3.26 -3.95 6.73
CA TRP A 26 -2.66 -5.25 7.01
C TRP A 26 -1.61 -5.17 8.13
N PHE A 27 -0.70 -4.21 8.06
CA PHE A 27 0.36 -4.04 9.04
C PHE A 27 -0.19 -3.62 10.41
N THR A 28 -1.27 -2.83 10.45
CA THR A 28 -1.95 -2.52 11.71
C THR A 28 -2.51 -3.79 12.36
N LEU A 29 -3.15 -4.66 11.56
CA LEU A 29 -3.79 -5.89 12.06
C LEU A 29 -2.81 -7.03 12.40
N ARG A 30 -1.61 -7.07 11.80
CA ARG A 30 -0.68 -8.22 11.94
C ARG A 30 0.77 -7.86 12.27
N GLY A 31 1.14 -6.59 12.17
CA GLY A 31 2.49 -6.14 12.47
C GLY A 31 2.85 -6.36 13.93
N LYS A 32 4.11 -6.70 14.19
CA LYS A 32 4.65 -6.79 15.55
C LYS A 32 4.54 -5.42 16.24
N GLY A 33 4.08 -5.38 17.49
CA GLY A 33 3.88 -4.13 18.23
C GLY A 33 2.71 -3.27 17.72
N LYS A 34 1.77 -3.87 16.98
CA LYS A 34 0.55 -3.20 16.48
C LYS A 34 -0.70 -3.73 17.19
N ALA A 35 -1.83 -3.84 16.50
CA ALA A 35 -3.13 -4.08 17.11
C ALA A 35 -3.28 -5.45 17.79
N LEU A 36 -2.48 -6.45 17.41
CA LEU A 36 -2.62 -7.81 17.96
C LEU A 36 -2.48 -7.85 19.49
N GLU A 37 -1.54 -7.09 20.06
CA GLU A 37 -1.27 -7.16 21.50
C GLU A 37 -2.46 -6.68 22.34
N THR A 38 -3.25 -5.74 21.82
CA THR A 38 -4.38 -5.12 22.55
C THR A 38 -5.73 -5.67 22.12
N TYR A 39 -5.94 -5.89 20.81
CA TYR A 39 -7.26 -6.13 20.22
C TYR A 39 -7.46 -7.57 19.72
N TYR A 40 -6.56 -8.51 20.04
CA TYR A 40 -6.68 -9.90 19.59
C TYR A 40 -8.04 -10.51 19.96
N GLY A 41 -8.51 -10.28 21.19
CA GLY A 41 -9.81 -10.78 21.65
C GLY A 41 -10.98 -10.22 20.85
N ASP A 42 -10.92 -8.97 20.43
CA ASP A 42 -11.97 -8.29 19.66
C ASP A 42 -11.99 -8.77 18.21
N MET A 43 -10.81 -8.97 17.62
CA MET A 43 -10.67 -9.54 16.28
C MET A 43 -11.10 -11.00 16.20
N ASN A 44 -11.02 -11.75 17.30
CA ASN A 44 -11.45 -13.16 17.39
C ASN A 44 -12.86 -13.33 17.98
N ASP A 45 -13.62 -12.25 18.15
CA ASP A 45 -15.02 -12.34 18.53
C ASP A 45 -15.82 -12.98 17.40
N ARG A 46 -16.68 -13.96 17.71
CA ARG A 46 -17.48 -14.71 16.72
C ARG A 46 -18.36 -13.81 15.83
N ARG A 47 -18.67 -12.58 16.27
CA ARG A 47 -19.42 -11.60 15.48
C ARG A 47 -18.61 -10.99 14.33
N TYR A 48 -17.28 -10.97 14.45
CA TYR A 48 -16.39 -10.22 13.54
C TYR A 48 -15.22 -11.03 12.99
N VAL A 49 -14.96 -12.22 13.53
CA VAL A 49 -13.78 -13.03 13.23
C VAL A 49 -13.61 -13.33 11.73
N ASP A 50 -14.69 -13.64 11.02
CA ASP A 50 -14.66 -13.90 9.59
C ASP A 50 -14.29 -12.66 8.77
N PHE A 51 -14.77 -11.49 9.20
CA PHE A 51 -14.38 -10.22 8.59
C PHE A 51 -12.88 -9.98 8.75
N PHE A 52 -12.32 -10.17 9.95
CA PHE A 52 -10.88 -9.96 10.17
C PHE A 52 -10.01 -10.99 9.46
N HIS A 53 -10.46 -12.25 9.34
CA HIS A 53 -9.78 -13.25 8.51
C HIS A 53 -9.76 -12.84 7.03
N ALA A 54 -10.91 -12.46 6.48
CA ALA A 54 -11.03 -12.02 5.10
C ALA A 54 -10.25 -10.73 4.83
N ALA A 55 -10.39 -9.72 5.70
CA ALA A 55 -9.71 -8.44 5.59
C ALA A 55 -8.19 -8.61 5.66
N ASN A 56 -7.67 -9.42 6.58
CA ASN A 56 -6.24 -9.65 6.68
C ASN A 56 -5.67 -10.29 5.40
N SER A 57 -6.29 -11.38 4.94
CA SER A 57 -5.87 -12.08 3.72
C SER A 57 -6.02 -11.20 2.47
N GLY A 58 -7.11 -10.44 2.38
CA GLY A 58 -7.40 -9.56 1.26
C GLY A 58 -6.42 -8.40 1.16
N ASN A 59 -6.26 -7.63 2.24
CA ASN A 59 -5.33 -6.49 2.27
C ASN A 59 -3.89 -6.93 1.99
N TYR A 60 -3.49 -8.08 2.51
CA TYR A 60 -2.18 -8.68 2.22
C TYR A 60 -1.95 -8.88 0.71
N LYS A 61 -2.93 -9.44 -0.01
CA LYS A 61 -2.79 -9.71 -1.44
C LYS A 61 -2.88 -8.42 -2.26
N LEU A 62 -3.84 -7.56 -1.91
CA LEU A 62 -4.11 -6.32 -2.63
C LEU A 62 -2.95 -5.34 -2.53
N MET A 63 -2.22 -5.27 -1.40
CA MET A 63 -1.03 -4.41 -1.31
C MET A 63 0.02 -4.77 -2.35
N PHE A 64 0.25 -6.06 -2.62
CA PHE A 64 1.21 -6.49 -3.64
C PHE A 64 0.71 -6.29 -5.06
N ILE A 65 -0.59 -6.47 -5.28
CA ILE A 65 -1.22 -6.18 -6.58
C ILE A 65 -0.98 -4.73 -6.97
N GLU A 66 -1.35 -3.81 -6.07
CA GLU A 66 -1.26 -2.37 -6.30
C GLU A 66 0.19 -1.87 -6.25
N ALA A 67 1.05 -2.42 -5.38
CA ALA A 67 2.46 -2.06 -5.39
C ALA A 67 3.14 -2.50 -6.69
N ALA A 68 2.83 -3.70 -7.20
CA ALA A 68 3.41 -4.19 -8.45
C ALA A 68 2.93 -3.40 -9.68
N SER A 69 1.68 -2.92 -9.69
CA SER A 69 1.15 -2.12 -10.80
C SER A 69 1.90 -0.80 -10.97
N LEU A 70 2.37 -0.18 -9.87
CA LEU A 70 3.25 0.99 -9.91
C LEU A 70 4.51 0.76 -10.75
N PHE A 71 5.00 -0.47 -10.79
CA PHE A 71 6.25 -0.83 -11.46
C PHE A 71 6.01 -1.66 -12.72
N ASP A 72 4.79 -1.70 -13.26
CA ASP A 72 4.49 -2.56 -14.40
C ASP A 72 5.33 -2.21 -15.64
N SER A 73 5.75 -3.25 -16.35
CA SER A 73 6.55 -3.19 -17.57
C SER A 73 5.71 -3.21 -18.85
N ASP A 74 4.38 -3.35 -18.75
CA ASP A 74 3.48 -3.11 -19.88
C ASP A 74 3.47 -1.61 -20.24
N GLU A 75 3.58 -1.29 -21.53
CA GLU A 75 3.55 0.10 -22.04
C GLU A 75 2.15 0.72 -21.98
N ARG A 76 1.11 -0.10 -21.92
CA ARG A 76 -0.29 0.32 -21.79
C ARG A 76 -0.67 0.63 -20.34
N ALA A 77 0.13 0.16 -19.38
CA ALA A 77 -0.11 0.38 -17.97
C ALA A 77 0.31 1.80 -17.54
N ALA A 78 -0.50 2.42 -16.69
CA ALA A 78 -0.11 3.64 -15.99
C ALA A 78 0.82 3.26 -14.83
N SER A 79 2.13 3.24 -15.10
CA SER A 79 3.18 2.92 -14.14
C SER A 79 4.14 4.08 -13.94
N ILE A 80 4.98 4.02 -12.90
CA ILE A 80 6.05 5.00 -12.64
C ILE A 80 6.97 5.14 -13.86
N ARG A 81 7.23 4.05 -14.59
CA ARG A 81 8.03 4.10 -15.83
C ARG A 81 7.37 4.99 -16.89
N LYS A 82 6.08 4.81 -17.14
CA LYS A 82 5.32 5.64 -18.11
C LYS A 82 5.23 7.09 -17.61
N LEU A 83 4.99 7.29 -16.31
CA LEU A 83 4.95 8.62 -15.71
C LEU A 83 6.27 9.37 -15.91
N LYS A 84 7.42 8.75 -15.62
CA LYS A 84 8.76 9.33 -15.85
C LYS A 84 8.98 9.77 -17.30
N GLN A 85 8.59 8.93 -18.27
CA GLN A 85 8.69 9.26 -19.69
C GLN A 85 7.87 10.50 -20.03
N LEU A 86 6.63 10.58 -19.53
CA LEU A 86 5.75 11.73 -19.74
C LEU A 86 6.27 12.99 -19.05
N LEU A 87 6.75 12.88 -17.81
CA LEU A 87 7.40 13.98 -17.09
C LEU A 87 8.57 14.55 -17.87
N SER A 88 9.45 13.68 -18.38
CA SER A 88 10.61 14.09 -19.18
C SER A 88 10.20 14.81 -20.46
N ARG A 89 9.20 14.27 -21.18
CA ARG A 89 8.67 14.85 -22.41
C ARG A 89 8.04 16.23 -22.21
N GLU A 90 7.45 16.47 -21.04
CA GLU A 90 6.74 17.71 -20.72
C GLU A 90 7.63 18.75 -19.98
N GLY A 91 8.95 18.53 -19.95
CA GLY A 91 9.92 19.48 -19.37
C GLY A 91 10.23 19.28 -17.88
N PHE A 92 9.70 18.22 -17.25
CA PHE A 92 9.94 17.88 -15.84
C PHE A 92 11.04 16.80 -15.68
N GLY A 93 12.09 16.87 -16.51
CA GLY A 93 13.16 15.86 -16.54
C GLY A 93 13.92 15.70 -15.22
N CYS A 94 14.09 16.79 -14.44
CA CYS A 94 14.71 16.72 -13.11
C CYS A 94 13.95 15.81 -12.15
N ILE A 95 12.62 15.88 -12.14
CA ILE A 95 11.76 15.03 -11.30
C ILE A 95 11.84 13.59 -11.78
N SER A 96 11.81 13.36 -13.10
CA SER A 96 12.00 12.02 -13.67
C SER A 96 13.30 11.37 -13.20
N ASN A 97 14.41 12.12 -13.18
CA ASN A 97 15.70 11.63 -12.70
C ASN A 97 15.67 11.32 -11.20
N GLU A 98 15.01 12.13 -10.38
CA GLU A 98 14.86 11.85 -8.95
C GLU A 98 14.15 10.51 -8.68
N PHE A 99 13.15 10.15 -9.49
CA PHE A 99 12.53 8.82 -9.38
C PHE A 99 13.56 7.71 -9.60
N ASP A 100 14.41 7.83 -10.62
CA ASP A 100 15.45 6.82 -10.90
C ASP A 100 16.49 6.72 -9.79
N GLU A 101 16.96 7.85 -9.29
CA GLU A 101 17.94 7.89 -8.20
C GLU A 101 17.40 7.28 -6.90
N LYS A 102 16.20 7.70 -6.49
CA LYS A 102 15.62 7.29 -5.20
C LYS A 102 15.08 5.87 -5.20
N LEU A 103 14.60 5.38 -6.35
CA LEU A 103 14.03 4.03 -6.45
C LEU A 103 15.08 2.95 -6.74
N ARG A 104 16.31 3.32 -7.15
CA ARG A 104 17.38 2.37 -7.47
C ARG A 104 17.67 1.36 -6.37
N GLN A 105 17.68 1.82 -5.11
CA GLN A 105 17.94 0.96 -3.95
C GLN A 105 16.86 -0.11 -3.72
N TYR A 106 15.64 0.09 -4.24
CA TYR A 106 14.52 -0.83 -4.06
C TYR A 106 14.38 -1.85 -5.21
N PHE A 107 15.33 -1.91 -6.14
CA PHE A 107 15.24 -2.78 -7.34
C PHE A 107 14.91 -4.24 -6.99
N ASN A 108 15.64 -4.83 -6.04
CA ASN A 108 15.42 -6.21 -5.61
C ASN A 108 14.05 -6.40 -4.95
N LEU A 109 13.62 -5.45 -4.11
CA LEU A 109 12.32 -5.48 -3.47
C LEU A 109 11.18 -5.43 -4.51
N VAL A 110 11.27 -4.52 -5.49
CA VAL A 110 10.30 -4.42 -6.58
C VAL A 110 10.23 -5.70 -7.41
N SER A 111 11.39 -6.32 -7.69
CA SER A 111 11.44 -7.62 -8.36
C SER A 111 10.70 -8.69 -7.55
N ASN A 112 10.94 -8.77 -6.25
CA ASN A 112 10.27 -9.72 -5.36
C ASN A 112 8.75 -9.46 -5.26
N ILE A 113 8.32 -8.19 -5.18
CA ILE A 113 6.90 -7.81 -5.21
C ILE A 113 6.22 -8.33 -6.48
N LYS A 114 6.85 -8.19 -7.65
CA LYS A 114 6.31 -8.69 -8.92
C LYS A 114 6.22 -10.22 -8.95
N ILE A 115 7.24 -10.91 -8.44
CA ILE A 115 7.24 -12.38 -8.33
C ILE A 115 6.10 -12.84 -7.43
N ILE A 116 5.93 -12.20 -6.26
CA ILE A 116 4.86 -12.52 -5.33
C ILE A 116 3.50 -12.26 -5.95
N ARG A 117 3.28 -11.12 -6.64
CA ARG A 117 2.06 -10.86 -7.41
C ARG A 117 1.76 -12.02 -8.35
N SER A 118 2.75 -12.43 -9.15
CA SER A 118 2.60 -13.53 -10.11
C SER A 118 2.21 -14.84 -9.41
N LYS A 119 2.85 -15.18 -8.30
CA LYS A 119 2.59 -16.44 -7.57
C LYS A 119 1.26 -16.46 -6.84
N ILE A 120 0.93 -15.36 -6.14
CA ILE A 120 -0.31 -15.22 -5.37
C ILE A 120 -1.54 -15.23 -6.29
N ILE A 121 -1.46 -14.58 -7.46
CA ILE A 121 -2.61 -14.40 -8.36
C ILE A 121 -2.71 -15.51 -9.39
N ALA A 122 -1.60 -15.85 -10.06
CA ALA A 122 -1.65 -16.72 -11.24
C ALA A 122 -1.63 -18.20 -10.87
N HIS A 123 -0.96 -18.59 -9.78
CA HIS A 123 -0.71 -20.00 -9.52
C HIS A 123 -1.50 -20.58 -8.35
N LYS A 124 -1.99 -19.75 -7.40
CA LYS A 124 -2.61 -20.23 -6.12
C LYS A 124 -1.90 -21.50 -5.62
N ASP A 125 -0.56 -21.50 -5.71
CA ASP A 125 0.23 -22.73 -5.61
C ASP A 125 -0.12 -23.40 -4.29
N ILE A 126 -0.68 -24.62 -4.39
CA ILE A 126 -1.25 -25.39 -3.28
C ILE A 126 -0.25 -25.56 -2.13
N ASP A 127 1.05 -25.50 -2.44
CA ASP A 127 2.15 -25.72 -1.50
C ASP A 127 2.79 -24.45 -0.91
N THR A 128 2.23 -23.24 -1.14
CA THR A 128 2.86 -22.00 -0.66
C THR A 128 2.04 -21.29 0.40
N ASN A 129 2.42 -21.48 1.67
CA ASN A 129 1.94 -20.65 2.77
C ASN A 129 2.45 -19.20 2.57
N PRO A 130 1.59 -18.17 2.67
CA PRO A 130 2.00 -16.78 2.65
C PRO A 130 3.16 -16.44 3.58
N GLU A 131 3.22 -17.04 4.78
CA GLU A 131 4.31 -16.84 5.73
C GLU A 131 5.66 -17.36 5.21
N ASP A 132 5.65 -18.42 4.43
CA ASP A 132 6.85 -18.99 3.81
C ASP A 132 7.31 -18.19 2.60
N LEU A 133 6.40 -17.49 1.90
CA LEU A 133 6.77 -16.56 0.82
C LEU A 133 7.63 -15.40 1.35
N TYR A 134 7.36 -14.87 2.54
CA TYR A 134 8.20 -13.81 3.12
C TYR A 134 9.60 -14.28 3.45
N LYS A 135 9.73 -15.45 4.08
CA LYS A 135 11.04 -16.02 4.41
C LYS A 135 11.82 -16.36 3.14
N LYS A 136 11.12 -16.90 2.13
CA LYS A 136 11.71 -17.31 0.85
C LYS A 136 12.14 -16.12 -0.02
N TYR A 137 11.40 -15.02 0.00
CA TYR A 137 11.68 -13.83 -0.82
C TYR A 137 12.28 -12.65 -0.03
N GLY A 138 12.57 -12.85 1.26
CA GLY A 138 13.19 -11.83 2.12
C GLY A 138 12.42 -10.52 2.23
N ILE A 139 11.09 -10.55 2.08
CA ILE A 139 10.29 -9.32 2.14
C ILE A 139 10.10 -8.91 3.60
N ILE A 140 10.72 -7.81 3.96
CA ILE A 140 10.55 -7.17 5.26
C ILE A 140 9.42 -6.14 5.14
N PRO A 141 8.37 -6.18 5.99
CA PRO A 141 7.26 -5.23 5.93
C PRO A 141 7.67 -3.76 6.00
N ASN A 142 8.76 -3.45 6.70
CA ASN A 142 9.28 -2.09 6.77
C ASN A 142 9.85 -1.63 5.43
N ASP A 143 10.49 -2.52 4.66
CA ASP A 143 11.02 -2.16 3.33
C ASP A 143 9.89 -1.81 2.36
N ILE A 144 8.74 -2.48 2.46
CA ILE A 144 7.54 -2.11 1.68
C ILE A 144 7.06 -0.72 2.07
N ARG A 145 7.01 -0.42 3.38
CA ARG A 145 6.64 0.91 3.85
C ARG A 145 7.57 1.97 3.29
N ASP A 146 8.87 1.77 3.41
CA ASP A 146 9.87 2.72 2.96
C ASP A 146 9.77 2.96 1.45
N LEU A 147 9.55 1.89 0.67
CA LEU A 147 9.27 2.01 -0.77
C LEU A 147 8.02 2.86 -1.06
N LEU A 148 6.90 2.58 -0.36
CA LEU A 148 5.65 3.31 -0.57
C LEU A 148 5.77 4.77 -0.12
N ASP A 149 6.48 5.05 0.97
CA ASP A 149 6.73 6.40 1.46
C ASP A 149 7.61 7.19 0.48
N VAL A 150 8.66 6.57 -0.07
CA VAL A 150 9.51 7.18 -1.11
C VAL A 150 8.70 7.45 -2.38
N CYS A 151 7.89 6.49 -2.85
CA CYS A 151 6.99 6.69 -3.98
C CYS A 151 6.01 7.85 -3.73
N GLY A 152 5.42 7.91 -2.54
CA GLY A 152 4.49 8.98 -2.16
C GLY A 152 5.16 10.36 -2.15
N GLY A 153 6.37 10.46 -1.60
CA GLY A 153 7.15 11.69 -1.62
C GLY A 153 7.48 12.16 -3.04
N LEU A 154 7.90 11.24 -3.92
CA LEU A 154 8.18 11.54 -5.33
C LEU A 154 6.93 11.96 -6.10
N LEU A 155 5.80 11.29 -5.88
CA LEU A 155 4.51 11.65 -6.48
C LEU A 155 4.02 13.01 -6.01
N GLN A 156 4.20 13.37 -4.73
CA GLN A 156 3.87 14.72 -4.25
C GLN A 156 4.74 15.80 -4.89
N LYS A 157 6.03 15.52 -5.11
CA LYS A 157 6.91 16.45 -5.83
C LYS A 157 6.44 16.64 -7.28
N ALA A 158 6.12 15.54 -7.95
CA ALA A 158 5.57 15.59 -9.31
C ALA A 158 4.25 16.38 -9.35
N GLU A 159 3.34 16.13 -8.41
CA GLU A 159 2.07 16.86 -8.29
C GLU A 159 2.29 18.38 -8.19
N ARG A 160 3.16 18.81 -7.27
CA ARG A 160 3.44 20.23 -7.05
C ARG A 160 4.03 20.89 -8.29
N ALA A 161 4.94 20.22 -8.98
CA ALA A 161 5.55 20.75 -10.18
C ALA A 161 4.54 20.88 -11.34
N ILE A 162 3.67 19.89 -11.49
CA ILE A 162 2.65 19.85 -12.55
C ILE A 162 1.50 20.83 -12.26
N ALA A 163 1.13 21.02 -11.00
CA ALA A 163 0.02 21.85 -10.55
C ALA A 163 0.43 23.29 -10.16
N ASN A 164 1.62 23.75 -10.58
CA ASN A 164 2.15 25.09 -10.26
C ASN A 164 2.13 25.42 -8.75
N ASN A 165 2.63 24.49 -7.92
CA ASN A 165 2.72 24.61 -6.46
C ASN A 165 1.38 24.74 -5.71
N TYR A 166 0.30 24.15 -6.25
CA TYR A 166 -0.94 23.98 -5.48
C TYR A 166 -0.69 23.26 -4.15
N SER A 167 -1.36 23.72 -3.08
CA SER A 167 -1.13 23.27 -1.71
C SER A 167 -1.89 22.00 -1.31
N GLY A 168 -2.88 21.57 -2.11
CA GLY A 168 -3.59 20.32 -1.89
C GLY A 168 -2.88 19.16 -2.58
N SER A 169 -2.81 18.01 -1.89
CA SER A 169 -2.23 16.79 -2.46
C SER A 169 -3.25 15.66 -2.47
N PHE A 170 -3.41 15.02 -3.62
CA PHE A 170 -4.18 13.80 -3.76
C PHE A 170 -3.37 12.54 -3.38
N VAL A 171 -2.06 12.69 -3.21
CA VAL A 171 -1.15 11.60 -2.88
C VAL A 171 -1.22 11.25 -1.41
N CYS A 172 -1.52 9.98 -1.11
CA CYS A 172 -1.61 9.50 0.26
C CYS A 172 -0.22 9.27 0.89
N THR A 173 0.24 10.21 1.72
CA THR A 173 1.52 10.11 2.45
C THR A 173 1.35 10.07 3.98
N THR A 174 0.12 9.94 4.46
CA THR A 174 -0.21 9.94 5.89
C THR A 174 -0.65 8.56 6.35
N ASN A 175 -0.61 8.32 7.67
CA ASN A 175 -1.07 7.09 8.30
C ASN A 175 -2.60 7.05 8.48
N ARG A 176 -3.37 7.63 7.55
CA ARG A 176 -4.83 7.82 7.71
C ARG A 176 -5.59 6.50 7.78
N PHE A 177 -5.14 5.47 7.06
CA PHE A 177 -5.81 4.16 7.05
C PHE A 177 -5.44 3.35 8.29
N GLU A 178 -4.22 3.46 8.78
CA GLU A 178 -3.82 2.92 10.10
C GLU A 178 -4.68 3.53 11.22
N ARG A 179 -4.81 4.87 11.27
CA ARG A 179 -5.64 5.56 12.26
C ARG A 179 -7.10 5.10 12.19
N ALA A 180 -7.68 5.06 10.99
CA ALA A 180 -9.03 4.58 10.80
C ALA A 180 -9.22 3.12 11.26
N THR A 181 -8.23 2.26 11.00
CA THR A 181 -8.24 0.86 11.46
C THR A 181 -8.24 0.78 12.99
N TYR A 182 -7.38 1.56 13.65
CA TYR A 182 -7.39 1.65 15.11
C TYR A 182 -8.71 2.17 15.67
N SER A 183 -9.30 3.21 15.07
CA SER A 183 -10.59 3.74 15.52
C SER A 183 -11.71 2.70 15.43
N ILE A 184 -11.71 1.85 14.40
CA ILE A 184 -12.66 0.73 14.31
C ILE A 184 -12.42 -0.27 15.45
N LEU A 185 -11.17 -0.68 15.68
CA LEU A 185 -10.83 -1.63 16.74
C LEU A 185 -11.18 -1.10 18.13
N GLU A 186 -10.90 0.18 18.40
CA GLU A 186 -11.25 0.85 19.64
C GLU A 186 -12.77 0.90 19.85
N ALA A 187 -13.55 1.20 18.80
CA ALA A 187 -15.01 1.17 18.87
C ALA A 187 -15.54 -0.23 19.20
N LEU A 188 -14.97 -1.28 18.60
CA LEU A 188 -15.33 -2.67 18.89
C LEU A 188 -14.98 -3.06 20.33
N HIS A 189 -13.79 -2.68 20.78
CA HIS A 189 -13.30 -2.94 22.14
C HIS A 189 -14.21 -2.27 23.19
N ASN A 190 -14.54 -0.99 22.99
CA ASN A 190 -15.41 -0.25 23.88
C ASN A 190 -16.85 -0.79 23.88
N GLY A 191 -17.36 -1.19 22.72
CA GLY A 191 -18.67 -1.82 22.58
C GLY A 191 -18.77 -3.13 23.36
N ARG A 192 -17.71 -3.94 23.38
CA ARG A 192 -17.62 -5.17 24.17
C ARG A 192 -17.63 -4.90 25.67
N ASN A 193 -16.86 -3.92 26.12
CA ASN A 193 -16.75 -3.58 27.54
C ASN A 193 -18.00 -2.86 28.09
N SER A 194 -18.81 -2.25 27.23
CA SER A 194 -20.06 -1.59 27.61
C SER A 194 -21.22 -2.58 27.78
N GLY A 195 -21.20 -3.71 27.08
CA GLY A 195 -22.22 -4.77 27.15
C GLY A 195 -22.12 -5.71 28.36
N THR A 196 -21.06 -5.62 29.17
CA THR A 196 -20.85 -6.44 30.38
C THR A 196 -21.43 -5.81 31.66
N LYS A 197 -21.97 -4.59 31.61
CA LYS A 197 -22.78 -4.04 32.70
C LYS A 197 -24.15 -4.71 32.70
N LYS A 198 -24.29 -5.82 33.44
CA LYS A 198 -25.60 -6.39 33.78
C LYS A 198 -26.43 -5.35 34.54
N PRO A 199 -27.74 -5.21 34.26
CA PRO A 199 -28.63 -4.47 35.16
C PRO A 199 -28.64 -5.17 36.53
N GLN A 200 -28.53 -4.35 37.58
CA GLN A 200 -28.77 -4.78 38.97
C GLN A 200 -30.25 -5.13 39.17
#